data_AF-A0A482Z362-F1
#
_entry.id   AF-A0A482Z362-F1
#
_cell.length_a   1.000
_cell.length_b   1.000
_cell.length_c   1.000
_cell.angle_alpha   90.00
_cell.angle_beta   90.00
_cell.angle_gamma   90.00
#
_symmetry.space_group_name_H-M   'P 1'
#
loop_
_entity.id
_entity.type
_entity.pdbx_description
1 polymer ?
#
loop_
_entity_poly.entity_id
_entity_poly.type
_entity_poly.pdbx_seq_one_letter_code
_entity_poly.pdbx_strand_id
1 'polypeptide(L)'
;SPEQVCGWLDTNNILKLHHESIYRYLLKDKLGGGNLYKYLRHQGRPYRKRYGYVNNRTGTPKRVDIDERSEAANNRDEFGHF
;
A
#
# COMPACT_ATOMS: atom_id res chain seq x y z
N SER A 1 -3.30 -4.94 -10.26
CA SER A 1 -4.67 -5.22 -9.81
C SER A 1 -5.42 -5.89 -10.95
N PRO A 2 -6.37 -6.82 -10.72
CA PRO A 2 -7.19 -7.40 -11.78
C PRO A 2 -7.88 -6.34 -12.67
N GLU A 3 -8.32 -5.22 -12.09
CA GLU A 3 -8.84 -4.07 -12.84
C GLU A 3 -7.79 -3.42 -13.76
N GLN A 4 -6.53 -3.35 -13.32
CA GLN A 4 -5.43 -2.83 -14.15
C GLN A 4 -5.11 -3.77 -15.30
N VAL A 5 -5.20 -5.09 -15.09
CA VAL A 5 -5.01 -6.08 -16.16
C VAL A 5 -6.13 -5.95 -17.19
N CYS A 6 -7.38 -5.82 -16.72
CA CYS A 6 -8.52 -5.54 -17.57
C CYS A 6 -8.34 -4.24 -18.38
N GLY A 7 -7.98 -3.15 -17.72
CA GLY A 7 -7.74 -1.86 -18.37
C GLY A 7 -6.62 -1.96 -19.42
N TRP A 8 -5.51 -2.62 -19.07
CA TRP A 8 -4.42 -2.84 -20.01
C TRP A 8 -4.84 -3.66 -21.23
N LEU A 9 -5.63 -4.73 -21.05
CA LEU A 9 -6.14 -5.56 -22.14
C LEU A 9 -7.09 -4.80 -23.08
N ASP A 10 -7.96 -3.95 -22.53
CA ASP A 10 -8.87 -3.10 -23.30
C ASP A 10 -8.08 -2.03 -24.09
N THR A 11 -7.08 -1.41 -23.45
CA THR A 11 -6.23 -0.38 -24.08
C THR A 11 -5.41 -0.94 -25.25
N ASN A 12 -5.02 -2.22 -25.18
CA ASN A 12 -4.25 -2.89 -26.23
C ASN A 12 -5.14 -3.59 -27.28
N ASN A 13 -6.47 -3.40 -27.25
CA ASN A 13 -7.43 -4.05 -28.16
C ASN A 13 -7.31 -5.58 -28.20
N ILE A 14 -6.81 -6.21 -27.13
CA ILE A 14 -6.66 -7.67 -27.08
C ILE A 14 -8.02 -8.28 -26.75
N LEU A 15 -8.58 -7.88 -25.62
CA LEU A 15 -9.81 -8.44 -25.07
C LEU A 15 -10.48 -7.42 -24.16
N LYS A 16 -11.81 -7.32 -24.25
CA LYS A 16 -12.63 -6.59 -23.29
C LYS A 16 -13.36 -7.58 -22.39
N LEU A 17 -13.07 -7.53 -21.09
CA LEU A 17 -13.65 -8.44 -20.10
C LEU A 17 -13.92 -7.70 -18.79
N HIS A 18 -14.79 -8.25 -17.94
CA HIS A 18 -14.95 -7.74 -16.59
C HIS A 18 -13.83 -8.28 -15.68
N HIS A 19 -13.35 -7.48 -14.72
CA HIS A 19 -12.30 -7.89 -13.79
C HIS A 19 -12.67 -9.13 -12.97
N GLU A 20 -13.98 -9.39 -12.78
CA GLU A 20 -14.49 -10.61 -12.15
C GLU A 20 -14.09 -11.89 -12.90
N SER A 21 -13.99 -11.85 -14.24
CA SER A 21 -13.54 -12.99 -15.03
C SER A 21 -12.09 -13.37 -14.68
N ILE A 22 -11.24 -12.36 -14.44
CA ILE A 22 -9.84 -12.56 -13.99
C ILE A 22 -9.84 -13.16 -12.58
N TYR A 23 -10.70 -12.67 -11.68
CA TYR A 23 -10.84 -13.25 -10.34
C TYR A 23 -11.23 -14.73 -10.37
N ARG A 24 -12.21 -15.10 -11.19
CA ARG A 24 -12.62 -16.51 -11.37
C ARG A 24 -11.48 -17.37 -11.91
N TYR A 25 -10.73 -16.85 -12.88
CA TYR A 25 -9.58 -17.56 -13.45
C TYR A 25 -8.47 -17.79 -12.41
N LEU A 26 -8.13 -16.75 -11.63
CA LEU A 26 -7.18 -16.83 -10.52
C LEU A 26 -7.63 -17.83 -9.44
N LEU A 27 -8.92 -17.87 -9.13
CA LEU A 27 -9.48 -18.82 -8.17
C LEU A 27 -9.34 -20.25 -8.65
N LYS A 28 -9.63 -20.50 -9.93
CA LYS A 28 -9.46 -21.82 -10.56
C LYS A 28 -7.99 -22.25 -10.56
N ASP A 29 -7.06 -21.37 -10.92
CA ASP A 29 -5.62 -21.63 -10.85
C ASP A 29 -5.18 -21.98 -9.42
N LYS A 30 -5.62 -21.19 -8.45
CA LYS A 30 -5.30 -21.42 -7.03
C LYS A 30 -5.82 -22.75 -6.52
N LEU A 31 -7.02 -23.17 -6.92
CA LEU A 31 -7.58 -24.49 -6.60
C LEU A 31 -6.77 -25.63 -7.22
N GLY A 32 -6.20 -25.40 -8.41
CA GLY A 32 -5.27 -26.33 -9.07
C GLY A 32 -3.84 -26.31 -8.51
N GLY A 33 -3.57 -25.57 -7.43
CA GLY A 33 -2.22 -25.43 -6.84
C GLY A 33 -1.33 -24.41 -7.55
N GLY A 34 -1.89 -23.60 -8.45
CA GLY A 34 -1.18 -22.56 -9.16
C GLY A 34 -0.82 -21.35 -8.30
N ASN A 35 0.04 -20.51 -8.86
CA ASN A 35 0.67 -19.38 -8.17
C ASN A 35 0.37 -18.02 -8.82
N LEU A 36 -0.57 -17.95 -9.79
CA LEU A 36 -0.82 -16.71 -10.55
C LEU A 36 -1.21 -15.53 -9.65
N TYR A 37 -1.92 -15.80 -8.55
CA TYR A 37 -2.33 -14.79 -7.59
C TYR A 37 -1.16 -14.08 -6.89
N LYS A 38 0.04 -14.68 -6.86
CA LYS A 38 1.24 -14.09 -6.27
C LYS A 38 1.82 -12.95 -7.11
N TYR A 39 1.53 -12.92 -8.42
CA TYR A 39 1.98 -11.85 -9.32
C TYR A 39 1.08 -10.62 -9.27
N LEU A 40 -0.07 -10.69 -8.59
CA LEU A 40 -0.89 -9.51 -8.36
C LEU A 40 -0.22 -8.56 -7.38
N ARG A 41 -0.47 -7.25 -7.54
CA ARG A 41 0.02 -6.19 -6.62
C ARG A 41 -0.26 -6.50 -5.14
N HIS A 42 -1.42 -7.07 -4.83
CA HIS A 42 -1.78 -7.44 -3.46
C HIS A 42 -1.31 -8.84 -3.06
N GLN A 43 -0.86 -9.69 -3.99
CA GLN A 43 -0.37 -11.05 -3.76
C GLN A 43 -1.33 -11.96 -2.97
N GLY A 44 -2.64 -11.66 -2.98
CA GLY A 44 -3.63 -12.33 -2.13
C GLY A 44 -3.53 -11.98 -0.63
N ARG A 45 -2.75 -10.96 -0.26
CA ARG A 45 -2.69 -10.45 1.12
C ARG A 45 -4.05 -9.85 1.49
N PRO A 46 -4.58 -10.16 2.68
CA PRO A 46 -5.81 -9.53 3.15
C PRO A 46 -5.60 -8.02 3.30
N TYR A 47 -6.64 -7.25 2.99
CA TYR A 47 -6.64 -5.83 3.30
C TYR A 47 -6.48 -5.63 4.81
N ARG A 48 -5.68 -4.62 5.19
CA ARG A 48 -5.54 -4.22 6.58
C ARG A 48 -6.91 -3.84 7.15
N LYS A 49 -7.31 -4.48 8.24
CA LYS A 49 -8.56 -4.16 8.95
C LYS A 49 -8.49 -2.72 9.48
N ARG A 50 -9.62 -1.99 9.36
CA ARG A 50 -9.72 -0.60 9.85
C ARG A 50 -9.91 -0.50 11.37
N TYR A 51 -10.41 -1.56 12.00
CA TYR A 51 -10.69 -1.63 13.44
C TYR A 51 -9.62 -2.45 14.17
N GLY A 52 -9.39 -2.14 15.46
CA GLY A 52 -8.44 -2.87 16.31
C GLY A 52 -6.97 -2.44 16.19
N TYR A 53 -6.67 -1.49 15.30
CA TYR A 53 -5.40 -0.78 15.38
C TYR A 53 -5.55 0.28 16.47
N VAL A 54 -4.97 0.03 17.64
CA VAL A 54 -4.65 1.10 18.57
C VAL A 54 -3.71 1.99 17.76
N ASN A 55 -4.24 3.07 17.18
CA ASN A 55 -3.38 4.12 16.65
C ASN A 55 -2.36 4.36 17.75
N ASN A 56 -1.07 4.28 17.43
CA ASN A 56 0.00 4.68 18.33
C ASN A 56 -0.28 6.14 18.70
N ARG A 57 -1.13 6.35 19.71
CA ARG A 57 -1.45 7.61 20.35
C ARG A 57 -0.31 8.01 21.29
N THR A 58 0.65 7.12 21.46
CA THR A 58 2.00 7.47 21.88
C THR A 58 2.54 8.47 20.87
N GLY A 59 2.58 9.73 21.29
CA GLY A 59 3.23 10.80 20.53
C GLY A 59 4.66 10.45 20.15
N THR A 60 5.25 11.25 19.27
CA THR A 60 6.61 11.03 18.76
C THR A 60 7.57 10.72 19.91
N PRO A 61 8.25 9.56 19.89
CA PRO A 61 9.24 9.25 20.92
C PRO A 61 10.34 10.31 20.89
N LYS A 62 10.71 10.82 22.07
CA LYS A 62 11.63 11.97 22.26
C LYS A 62 11.11 13.29 21.68
N ARG A 63 9.82 13.58 21.88
CA ARG A 63 9.33 14.95 21.70
C ARG A 63 10.06 15.86 22.69
N VAL A 64 10.71 16.90 22.17
CA VAL A 64 11.28 18.01 22.93
C VAL A 64 10.32 19.19 22.76
N ASP A 65 9.98 19.88 23.85
CA ASP A 65 9.14 21.08 23.76
C ASP A 65 9.91 22.23 23.10
N ILE A 66 9.17 23.19 22.54
CA ILE A 66 9.78 24.32 21.80
C ILE A 66 10.74 25.14 22.67
N ASP A 67 10.50 25.21 23.98
CA ASP A 67 11.35 25.94 24.92
C ASP A 67 12.65 25.21 25.28
N GLU A 68 12.71 23.90 25.04
CA GLU A 68 13.87 23.04 25.36
C GLU A 68 14.75 22.76 24.12
N ARG A 69 14.39 23.31 22.95
CA ARG A 69 15.17 23.12 21.71
C ARG A 69 16.47 23.95 21.74
N SER A 70 17.50 23.48 21.05
CA SER A 70 18.77 24.19 20.96
C SER A 70 18.64 25.51 20.20
N GLU A 71 19.51 26.48 20.52
CA GLU A 71 19.59 27.75 19.78
C GLU A 71 19.92 27.56 18.30
N ALA A 72 20.76 26.57 17.97
CA ALA A 72 21.06 26.23 16.58
C ALA A 72 19.80 25.83 15.78
N ALA A 73 18.80 25.20 16.43
CA ALA A 73 17.50 24.92 15.81
C ALA A 73 16.61 26.17 15.70
N ASN A 74 16.73 27.14 16.63
CA ASN A 74 16.07 28.44 16.52
C ASN A 74 16.62 29.26 15.33
N ASN A 75 17.94 29.27 15.19
CA ASN A 75 18.67 30.06 14.20
C ASN A 75 18.80 29.36 12.84
N ARG A 76 18.44 28.06 12.77
CA ARG A 76 18.57 27.21 11.58
C ARG A 76 20.01 27.03 11.11
N ASP A 77 20.93 26.87 12.06
CA ASP A 77 22.37 26.83 11.81
C ASP A 77 22.87 25.45 11.34
N GLU A 78 22.10 24.38 11.54
CA GLU A 78 22.48 23.02 11.11
C GLU A 78 21.59 22.50 9.96
N PHE A 79 22.20 21.68 9.10
CA PHE A 79 21.51 21.02 8.00
C PHE A 79 20.39 20.10 8.53
N GLY A 80 19.15 20.39 8.11
CA GLY A 80 17.96 19.67 8.56
C GLY A 80 17.01 20.52 9.42
N HIS A 81 17.44 21.68 9.92
CA HIS A 81 16.56 22.69 10.51
C HIS A 81 16.03 23.62 9.41
N PHE A 82 14.80 23.41 8.95
CA PHE A 82 14.12 24.24 7.94
C PHE A 82 12.89 24.96 8.51
#